data_AF-A0A9X2HKW0-F1
#
_entry.id   AF-A0A9X2HKW0-F1
#
_cell.length_a   1.000
_cell.length_b   1.000
_cell.length_c   1.000
_cell.angle_alpha   90.00
_cell.angle_beta   90.00
_cell.angle_gamma   90.00
#
_symmetry.space_group_name_H-M   'P 1'
#
loop_
_entity.id
_entity.type
_entity.pdbx_description
1 polymer ?
#
loop_
_entity_poly.entity_id
_entity_poly.type
_entity_poly.pdbx_seq_one_letter_code
_entity_poly.pdbx_strand_id
1 'polypeptide(L)'
;MADKQTSLQDLFLNALRKSKTPVTMFLVKGVKLQGIVTWFDNFSVLLRRDGQSQLIYKHAISTIMPSGSVDVASIVDAVPEAASKNPVLQEIFLSAVKRQQENVTMFLVNGVMLQGGIAAFDLFCMLLQRDGVYQLVYKHAVSTIQPAHPLDLTDHGEDA
;
A
#
# COMPACT_ATOMS: atom_id res chain seq x y z
N MET A 1 26.54 -9.39 -2.39
CA MET A 1 25.13 -9.66 -2.02
C MET A 1 24.32 -8.65 -2.79
N ALA A 2 23.45 -9.09 -3.70
CA ALA A 2 22.72 -8.16 -4.55
C ALA A 2 21.84 -7.27 -3.66
N ASP A 3 22.05 -5.95 -3.73
CA ASP A 3 21.18 -4.96 -3.11
C ASP A 3 19.78 -5.13 -3.67
N LYS A 4 18.98 -5.97 -3.00
CA LYS A 4 17.56 -6.14 -3.29
C LYS A 4 16.92 -4.83 -2.87
N GLN A 5 16.75 -3.93 -3.85
CA GLN A 5 15.99 -2.70 -3.68
C GLN A 5 14.71 -3.05 -2.93
N THR A 6 14.62 -2.60 -1.69
CA THR A 6 13.62 -3.11 -0.76
C THR A 6 12.29 -2.45 -1.12
N SER A 7 11.30 -3.25 -1.48
CA SER A 7 10.00 -2.77 -1.92
C SER A 7 9.25 -2.04 -0.79
N LEU A 8 8.31 -1.15 -1.13
CA LEU A 8 7.40 -0.52 -0.17
C LEU A 8 6.72 -1.57 0.71
N GLN A 9 6.26 -2.66 0.08
CA GLN A 9 5.65 -3.79 0.79
C GLN A 9 6.59 -4.41 1.83
N ASP A 10 7.85 -4.71 1.45
CA ASP A 10 8.83 -5.34 2.34
C ASP A 10 9.23 -4.41 3.49
N LEU A 11 9.40 -3.12 3.21
CA LEU A 11 9.68 -2.09 4.23
C LEU A 11 8.54 -2.02 5.25
N PHE A 12 7.30 -1.92 4.77
CA PHE A 12 6.11 -1.83 5.62
C PHE A 12 5.90 -3.09 6.47
N LEU A 13 5.95 -4.28 5.87
CA LEU A 13 5.79 -5.54 6.60
C LEU A 13 6.92 -5.77 7.61
N ASN A 14 8.16 -5.36 7.29
CA ASN A 14 9.27 -5.44 8.24
C ASN A 14 9.10 -4.46 9.41
N ALA A 15 8.64 -3.23 9.16
CA ALA A 15 8.37 -2.26 10.21
C ALA A 15 7.33 -2.81 11.20
N LEU A 16 6.23 -3.37 10.69
CA LEU A 16 5.19 -4.03 11.50
C LEU A 16 5.73 -5.22 12.30
N ARG A 17 6.52 -6.08 11.66
CA ARG A 17 7.12 -7.26 12.29
C ARG A 17 8.06 -6.89 13.42
N LYS A 18 8.98 -5.95 13.18
CA LYS A 18 10.00 -5.52 14.17
C LYS A 18 9.36 -4.86 15.38
N SER A 19 8.37 -3.99 15.16
CA SER A 19 7.65 -3.28 16.22
C SER A 19 6.60 -4.13 16.92
N LYS A 20 6.24 -5.29 16.36
CA LYS A 20 5.10 -6.12 16.80
C LYS A 20 3.81 -5.31 16.89
N THR A 21 3.64 -4.34 15.98
CA THR A 21 2.45 -3.48 15.95
C THR A 21 1.23 -4.33 15.64
N PRO A 22 0.16 -4.27 16.47
CA PRO A 22 -1.10 -4.90 16.15
C PRO A 22 -1.67 -4.34 14.85
N VAL A 23 -2.19 -5.23 14.00
CA VAL A 23 -2.79 -4.87 12.72
C VAL A 23 -4.16 -5.48 12.57
N THR A 24 -5.01 -4.81 11.80
CA THR A 24 -6.20 -5.38 11.20
C THR A 24 -5.94 -5.60 9.71
N MET A 25 -6.07 -6.84 9.25
CA MET A 25 -6.02 -7.19 7.84
C MET A 25 -7.43 -7.43 7.33
N PHE A 26 -7.78 -6.79 6.23
CA PHE A 26 -9.03 -7.09 5.52
C PHE A 26 -8.70 -7.97 4.33
N LEU A 27 -9.46 -9.04 4.17
CA LEU A 27 -9.37 -9.91 3.02
C LEU A 27 -10.25 -9.36 1.88
N VAL A 28 -9.95 -9.75 0.65
CA VAL A 28 -10.70 -9.36 -0.55
C VAL A 28 -12.19 -9.65 -0.40
N LYS A 29 -12.56 -10.77 0.26
CA LYS A 29 -13.96 -11.14 0.53
C LYS A 29 -14.59 -10.44 1.74
N GLY A 30 -13.94 -9.43 2.32
CA GLY A 30 -14.45 -8.63 3.43
C GLY A 30 -14.22 -9.22 4.83
N VAL A 31 -13.64 -10.43 4.93
CA VAL A 31 -13.28 -11.02 6.23
C VAL A 31 -12.18 -10.17 6.88
N LYS A 32 -12.35 -9.86 8.17
CA LYS A 32 -11.34 -9.16 8.97
C LYS A 32 -10.55 -10.13 9.83
N LEU A 33 -9.22 -10.00 9.83
CA LEU A 33 -8.29 -10.72 10.68
C LEU A 33 -7.52 -9.71 11.51
N GLN A 34 -7.17 -10.06 12.75
CA GLN A 34 -6.40 -9.19 13.63
C GLN A 34 -5.30 -9.97 14.31
N GLY A 35 -4.18 -9.31 14.58
CA GLY A 35 -3.03 -9.92 15.25
C GLY A 35 -1.76 -9.12 15.01
N ILE A 36 -0.62 -9.76 15.16
CA ILE A 36 0.70 -9.20 14.83
C ILE A 36 1.33 -9.98 13.69
N VAL A 37 2.04 -9.28 12.81
CA VAL A 37 2.85 -9.93 11.75
C VAL A 37 4.08 -10.52 12.41
N THR A 38 4.23 -11.84 12.35
CA THR A 38 5.42 -12.51 12.89
C THR A 38 6.44 -12.80 11.80
N TRP A 39 6.00 -13.28 10.63
CA TRP A 39 6.83 -13.58 9.45
C TRP A 39 6.11 -13.23 8.16
N PHE A 40 6.86 -13.11 7.07
CA PHE A 40 6.32 -13.02 5.72
C PHE A 40 7.36 -13.49 4.71
N ASP A 41 6.90 -13.90 3.54
CA ASP A 41 7.72 -14.17 2.37
C ASP A 41 7.11 -13.43 1.16
N ASN A 42 7.49 -13.79 -0.06
CA ASN A 42 6.97 -13.13 -1.27
C ASN A 42 5.45 -13.29 -1.46
N PHE A 43 4.84 -14.36 -0.96
CA PHE A 43 3.46 -14.76 -1.27
C PHE A 43 2.55 -14.85 -0.05
N SER A 44 3.10 -14.89 1.16
CA SER A 44 2.36 -15.16 2.38
C SER A 44 2.81 -14.28 3.55
N VAL A 45 1.90 -14.12 4.52
CA VAL A 45 2.13 -13.44 5.80
C VAL A 45 1.66 -14.35 6.91
N LEU A 46 2.47 -14.51 7.95
CA LEU A 46 2.10 -15.23 9.16
C LEU A 46 1.59 -14.23 10.20
N LEU A 47 0.30 -14.33 10.52
CA LEU A 47 -0.37 -13.52 11.53
C LEU A 47 -0.56 -14.32 12.81
N ARG A 48 -0.22 -13.74 13.96
CA ARG A 48 -0.42 -14.38 15.26
C ARG A 48 -1.38 -13.58 16.14
N ARG A 49 -2.32 -14.27 16.79
CA ARG A 49 -3.23 -13.73 17.79
C ARG A 49 -3.54 -14.81 18.83
N ASP A 50 -3.48 -14.46 20.12
CA ASP A 50 -3.87 -15.34 21.23
C ASP A 50 -3.19 -16.73 21.19
N GLY A 51 -1.90 -16.76 20.86
CA GLY A 51 -1.10 -17.99 20.74
C GLY A 51 -1.32 -18.77 19.44
N GLN A 52 -2.37 -18.47 18.68
CA GLN A 52 -2.70 -19.12 17.41
C GLN A 52 -2.00 -18.42 16.23
N SER A 53 -1.50 -19.21 15.29
CA SER A 53 -0.88 -18.72 14.05
C SER A 53 -1.78 -18.99 12.86
N GLN A 54 -1.88 -18.02 11.95
CA GLN A 54 -2.62 -18.12 10.70
C GLN A 54 -1.70 -17.73 9.53
N LEU A 55 -1.59 -18.61 8.54
CA LEU A 55 -0.91 -18.31 7.29
C LEU A 55 -1.92 -17.66 6.33
N ILE A 56 -1.61 -16.46 5.86
CA ILE A 56 -2.48 -15.68 4.98
C ILE A 56 -1.76 -15.47 3.66
N TYR A 57 -2.39 -15.88 2.55
CA TYR A 57 -1.85 -15.60 1.22
C TYR A 57 -2.09 -14.14 0.84
N LYS A 58 -1.07 -13.46 0.30
CA LYS A 58 -1.12 -12.04 -0.06
C LYS A 58 -2.20 -11.71 -1.10
N HIS A 59 -2.49 -12.62 -2.03
CA HIS A 59 -3.58 -12.44 -3.01
C HIS A 59 -4.99 -12.42 -2.39
N ALA A 60 -5.12 -12.86 -1.14
CA ALA A 60 -6.38 -12.82 -0.41
C ALA A 60 -6.52 -11.54 0.43
N ILE A 61 -5.46 -10.74 0.59
CA ILE A 61 -5.43 -9.54 1.43
C ILE A 61 -5.77 -8.32 0.57
N SER A 62 -6.76 -7.52 0.98
CA SER A 62 -7.02 -6.23 0.38
C SER A 62 -6.20 -5.12 1.04
N THR A 63 -6.23 -5.03 2.37
CA THR A 63 -5.57 -3.97 3.12
C THR A 63 -4.95 -4.47 4.43
N ILE A 64 -3.92 -3.77 4.88
CA ILE A 64 -3.29 -3.94 6.19
C ILE A 64 -3.30 -2.58 6.90
N MET A 65 -4.07 -2.49 7.98
CA MET A 65 -4.22 -1.29 8.80
C MET A 65 -3.54 -1.51 10.17
N PRO A 66 -2.47 -0.79 10.49
CA PRO A 66 -1.87 -0.79 11.83
C PRO A 66 -2.78 -0.09 12.85
N SER A 67 -2.87 -0.63 14.06
CA SER A 67 -3.64 -0.04 15.17
C SER A 67 -2.87 1.06 15.93
N GLY A 68 -1.63 1.36 15.52
CA GLY A 68 -0.77 2.36 16.15
C GLY A 68 0.17 3.01 15.14
N SER A 69 0.93 3.99 15.61
CA SER A 69 1.90 4.71 14.76
C SER A 69 2.98 3.76 14.26
N VAL A 70 3.09 3.63 12.95
CA VAL A 70 4.25 3.04 12.29
C VAL A 70 5.12 4.21 11.83
N ASP A 71 6.44 4.09 11.95
CA ASP A 71 7.35 5.06 11.34
C ASP A 71 7.27 4.93 9.83
N VAL A 72 6.37 5.70 9.24
CA VAL A 72 6.08 5.70 7.81
C VAL A 72 6.95 6.71 7.07
N ALA A 73 7.45 7.75 7.74
CA ALA A 73 8.36 8.70 7.12
C ALA A 73 9.60 8.00 6.56
N SER A 74 10.24 7.14 7.36
CA SER A 74 11.38 6.35 6.89
C SER A 74 11.05 5.37 5.76
N ILE A 75 9.80 4.90 5.68
CA ILE A 75 9.34 4.03 4.58
C ILE A 75 9.17 4.86 3.30
N VAL A 76 8.49 6.00 3.37
CA VAL A 76 8.22 6.86 2.21
C VAL A 76 9.53 7.39 1.63
N ASP A 77 10.47 7.81 2.48
CA ASP A 77 11.79 8.30 2.05
C ASP A 77 12.66 7.19 1.44
N ALA A 78 12.49 5.95 1.90
CA ALA A 78 13.24 4.80 1.39
C ALA A 78 12.65 4.18 0.12
N VAL A 79 11.44 4.59 -0.30
CA VAL A 79 10.83 4.15 -1.55
C VAL A 79 11.24 5.14 -2.65
N PRO A 80 12.18 4.76 -3.53
CA PRO A 80 12.55 5.65 -4.63
C PRO A 80 11.34 5.91 -5.52
N GLU A 81 11.13 7.17 -5.87
CA GLU A 81 10.20 7.51 -6.94
C GLU A 81 10.72 6.83 -8.20
N ALA A 82 9.90 5.97 -8.80
CA ALA A 82 10.25 5.25 -10.01
C ALA A 82 10.38 6.27 -11.15
N ALA A 83 11.59 6.82 -11.33
CA ALA A 83 11.95 7.62 -12.48
C ALA A 83 12.21 6.66 -13.65
N SER A 84 11.13 6.13 -14.22
CA SER A 84 11.20 5.40 -15.49
C SER A 84 11.43 6.42 -16.61
N LYS A 85 12.34 6.11 -17.54
CA LYS A 85 12.50 6.90 -18.77
C LYS A 85 11.24 6.89 -19.64
N ASN A 86 10.45 5.82 -19.54
CA ASN A 86 9.16 5.66 -20.23
C ASN A 86 8.13 5.20 -19.18
N PRO A 87 7.50 6.13 -18.45
CA PRO A 87 6.54 5.76 -17.41
C PRO A 87 5.28 5.17 -18.04
N VAL A 88 4.77 4.09 -17.45
CA VAL A 88 3.48 3.53 -17.88
C VAL A 88 2.32 4.39 -17.36
N LEU A 89 1.13 4.27 -17.97
CA LEU A 89 -0.06 5.04 -17.58
C LEU A 89 -0.33 5.04 -16.06
N GLN A 90 -0.16 3.87 -15.40
CA GLN A 90 -0.33 3.78 -13.95
C GLN A 90 0.67 4.66 -13.19
N GLU A 91 1.94 4.69 -13.61
CA GLU A 91 2.97 5.50 -12.96
C GLU A 91 2.70 6.98 -13.17
N ILE A 92 2.34 7.39 -14.39
CA ILE A 92 1.94 8.78 -14.71
C ILE A 92 0.80 9.22 -13.79
N PHE A 93 -0.27 8.42 -13.72
CA PHE A 93 -1.45 8.73 -12.91
C PHE A 93 -1.14 8.82 -11.41
N LEU A 94 -0.48 7.81 -10.84
CA LEU A 94 -0.19 7.79 -9.39
C LEU A 94 0.84 8.86 -9.00
N SER A 95 1.79 9.18 -9.89
CA SER A 95 2.75 10.26 -9.69
C SER A 95 2.07 11.63 -9.73
N ALA A 96 1.12 11.82 -10.66
CA ALA A 96 0.32 13.05 -10.72
C ALA A 96 -0.52 13.24 -9.44
N VAL A 97 -1.20 12.20 -8.97
CA VAL A 97 -1.96 12.21 -7.69
C VAL A 97 -1.06 12.63 -6.53
N LYS A 98 0.12 12.00 -6.39
CA LYS A 98 1.05 12.27 -5.30
C LYS A 98 1.62 13.70 -5.39
N ARG A 99 2.06 14.12 -6.57
CA ARG A 99 2.65 15.45 -6.84
C ARG A 99 1.67 16.59 -6.55
N GLN A 100 0.41 16.42 -6.97
CA GLN A 100 -0.64 17.41 -6.75
C GLN A 100 -1.28 17.31 -5.35
N GLN A 101 -0.81 16.38 -4.50
CA GLN A 101 -1.36 16.12 -3.16
C GLN A 101 -2.87 15.88 -3.17
N GLU A 102 -3.36 15.22 -4.23
CA GLU A 102 -4.77 15.04 -4.46
C GLU A 102 -5.32 13.87 -3.63
N ASN A 103 -6.45 14.09 -2.97
CA ASN A 103 -7.14 13.01 -2.27
C ASN A 103 -7.84 12.11 -3.28
N VAL A 104 -7.82 10.81 -3.02
CA VAL A 104 -8.50 9.82 -3.87
C VAL A 104 -9.56 9.06 -3.09
N THR A 105 -10.58 8.62 -3.81
CA THR A 105 -11.46 7.53 -3.43
C THR A 105 -11.05 6.28 -4.21
N MET A 106 -10.56 5.26 -3.50
CA MET A 106 -10.28 3.94 -4.06
C MET A 106 -11.49 3.03 -3.81
N PHE A 107 -12.00 2.41 -4.87
CA PHE A 107 -13.01 1.38 -4.75
C PHE A 107 -12.33 0.02 -4.79
N LEU A 108 -12.63 -0.83 -3.82
CA LEU A 108 -12.18 -2.22 -3.81
C LEU A 108 -13.13 -3.09 -4.63
N VAL A 109 -12.63 -4.24 -5.10
CA VAL A 109 -13.41 -5.21 -5.89
C VAL A 109 -14.65 -5.77 -5.17
N ASN A 110 -14.70 -5.63 -3.84
CA ASN A 110 -15.85 -6.02 -3.02
C ASN A 110 -16.83 -4.85 -2.74
N GLY A 111 -16.60 -3.68 -3.34
CA GLY A 111 -17.44 -2.48 -3.20
C GLY A 111 -17.07 -1.57 -2.02
N VAL A 112 -16.13 -1.96 -1.16
CA VAL A 112 -15.67 -1.08 -0.07
C VAL A 112 -14.90 0.11 -0.63
N MET A 113 -15.16 1.29 -0.08
CA MET A 113 -14.49 2.53 -0.45
C MET A 113 -13.42 2.89 0.59
N LEU A 114 -12.23 3.26 0.10
CA LEU A 114 -11.14 3.81 0.89
C LEU A 114 -10.86 5.22 0.42
N GLN A 115 -10.58 6.14 1.34
CA GLN A 115 -10.31 7.53 0.99
C GLN A 115 -9.03 7.99 1.66
N GLY A 116 -8.28 8.87 1.00
CA GLY A 116 -7.07 9.47 1.52
C GLY A 116 -6.09 9.90 0.44
N GLY A 117 -4.93 10.38 0.84
CA GLY A 117 -3.81 10.69 -0.05
C GLY A 117 -2.93 9.47 -0.29
N ILE A 118 -2.32 9.37 -1.48
CA ILE A 118 -1.34 8.32 -1.80
C ILE A 118 0.04 8.80 -1.39
N ALA A 119 0.58 8.25 -0.30
CA ALA A 119 1.88 8.64 0.25
C ALA A 119 3.05 8.00 -0.53
N ALA A 120 2.90 6.73 -0.92
CA ALA A 120 3.89 5.98 -1.70
C ALA A 120 3.21 4.86 -2.47
N PHE A 121 3.87 4.34 -3.51
CA PHE A 121 3.42 3.15 -4.22
C PHE A 121 4.62 2.39 -4.79
N ASP A 122 4.46 1.09 -4.99
CA ASP A 122 5.38 0.24 -5.75
C ASP A 122 4.62 -0.58 -6.81
N LEU A 123 5.21 -1.64 -7.34
CA LEU A 123 4.57 -2.48 -8.35
C LEU A 123 3.25 -3.13 -7.86
N PHE A 124 3.12 -3.47 -6.57
CA PHE A 124 2.02 -4.30 -6.05
C PHE A 124 1.14 -3.59 -5.01
N CYS A 125 1.64 -2.55 -4.37
CA CYS A 125 1.04 -1.91 -3.21
C CYS A 125 1.00 -0.40 -3.35
N MET A 126 0.07 0.21 -2.62
CA MET A 126 -0.03 1.64 -2.39
C MET A 126 -0.14 1.88 -0.89
N LEU A 127 0.49 2.95 -0.40
CA LEU A 127 0.39 3.41 0.96
C LEU A 127 -0.59 4.57 1.01
N LEU A 128 -1.78 4.31 1.55
CA LEU A 128 -2.85 5.31 1.67
C LEU A 128 -2.78 5.96 3.06
N GLN A 129 -2.85 7.29 3.10
CA GLN A 129 -2.86 8.07 4.33
C GLN A 129 -4.20 8.80 4.48
N ARG A 130 -4.80 8.70 5.67
CA ARG A 130 -5.97 9.47 6.06
C ARG A 130 -5.91 9.79 7.55
N ASP A 131 -6.12 11.05 7.92
CA ASP A 131 -6.17 11.49 9.33
C ASP A 131 -4.92 11.07 10.14
N GLY A 132 -3.75 11.08 9.51
CA GLY A 132 -2.47 10.64 10.11
C GLY A 132 -2.29 9.13 10.25
N VAL A 133 -3.30 8.34 9.88
CA VAL A 133 -3.24 6.88 9.85
C VAL A 133 -2.83 6.42 8.46
N TYR A 134 -1.91 5.47 8.40
CA TYR A 134 -1.46 4.85 7.17
C TYR A 134 -1.96 3.42 7.05
N GLN A 135 -2.33 3.01 5.84
CA GLN A 135 -2.66 1.62 5.55
C GLN A 135 -2.01 1.19 4.24
N LEU A 136 -1.52 -0.05 4.21
CA LEU A 136 -1.05 -0.66 2.98
C LEU A 136 -2.25 -1.23 2.22
N VAL A 137 -2.39 -0.86 0.96
CA VAL A 137 -3.44 -1.32 0.05
C VAL A 137 -2.80 -2.15 -1.05
N TYR A 138 -3.26 -3.38 -1.23
CA TYR A 138 -2.81 -4.23 -2.34
C TYR A 138 -3.56 -3.89 -3.63
N LYS A 139 -2.83 -3.61 -4.71
CA LYS A 139 -3.40 -3.16 -5.98
C LYS A 139 -4.39 -4.15 -6.60
N HIS A 140 -4.16 -5.46 -6.45
CA HIS A 140 -5.07 -6.47 -7.00
C HIS A 140 -6.47 -6.43 -6.39
N ALA A 141 -6.65 -5.81 -5.22
CA ALA A 141 -7.93 -5.65 -4.56
C ALA A 141 -8.64 -4.35 -4.92
N VAL A 142 -7.96 -3.42 -5.62
CA VAL A 142 -8.51 -2.13 -6.04
C VAL A 142 -9.08 -2.27 -7.45
N SER A 143 -10.34 -1.89 -7.62
CA SER A 143 -10.99 -1.86 -8.94
C SER A 143 -10.79 -0.52 -9.64
N THR A 144 -10.94 0.60 -8.91
CA THR A 144 -10.85 1.95 -9.47
C THR A 144 -10.27 2.93 -8.45
N ILE A 145 -9.58 3.96 -8.95
CA ILE A 145 -9.05 5.07 -8.16
C ILE A 145 -9.60 6.35 -8.78
N GLN A 146 -10.33 7.13 -8.00
CA GLN A 146 -10.94 8.38 -8.44
C GLN A 146 -10.35 9.55 -7.63
N PRO A 147 -9.65 10.49 -8.26
CA PRO A 147 -9.21 11.72 -7.60
C PRO A 147 -10.44 12.60 -7.27
N ALA A 148 -10.36 13.39 -6.21
CA ALA A 148 -11.48 14.26 -5.83
C ALA A 148 -11.65 15.44 -6.81
N HIS A 149 -10.57 15.87 -7.45
CA HIS A 149 -10.53 16.89 -8.50
C HIS A 149 -9.86 16.39 -9.78
N PRO A 150 -10.10 17.04 -10.94
CA PRO A 150 -9.39 16.72 -12.18
C PRO A 150 -7.87 16.77 -11.98
N LEU A 151 -7.17 15.76 -12.48
CA LEU A 151 -5.71 15.68 -12.45
C LEU A 151 -5.13 16.25 -13.74
N ASP A 152 -4.09 17.07 -13.60
CA ASP A 152 -3.22 17.39 -14.72
C ASP A 152 -2.22 16.24 -14.97
N LEU A 153 -2.21 15.72 -16.21
CA LEU A 153 -1.33 14.64 -16.65
C LEU A 153 -0.30 15.09 -17.71
N THR A 154 -0.30 16.37 -18.12
CA THR A 154 0.46 16.83 -19.31
C THR A 154 1.96 16.97 -19.06
N ASP A 155 2.40 17.02 -17.80
CA ASP A 155 3.81 17.12 -17.40
C ASP A 155 4.70 15.94 -17.83
N HIS A 156 4.13 14.87 -18.39
CA HIS A 156 4.87 13.68 -18.84
C HIS A 156 5.23 13.66 -20.34
N GLY A 157 5.13 14.81 -21.01
CA GLY A 157 5.68 15.05 -22.35
C GLY A 157 4.71 14.70 -23.47
N GLU A 158 4.55 15.64 -24.41
CA GLU A 158 3.74 15.51 -25.64
C GLU A 158 4.34 14.53 -26.68
N ASP A 159 5.36 13.73 -26.32
CA ASP A 159 6.13 12.86 -27.24
C ASP A 159 6.03 11.36 -26.87
N ALA A 160 4.84 10.87 -26.52
CA ALA A 160 4.56 9.43 -26.37
C ALA A 160 3.88 8.84 -27.62
#